data_AF-A0A511T965-F1
#
_entry.id   AF-A0A511T965-F1
#
_cell.length_a   1.000
_cell.length_b   1.000
_cell.length_c   1.000
_cell.angle_alpha   90.00
_cell.angle_beta   90.00
_cell.angle_gamma   90.00
#
_symmetry.space_group_name_H-M   'P 1'
#
loop_
_entity.id
_entity.type
_entity.pdbx_description
1 polymer ?
#
loop_
_entity_poly.entity_id
_entity_poly.type
_entity_poly.pdbx_seq_one_letter_code
_entity_poly.pdbx_strand_id
1 'polypeptide(L)'
;MKGTLTEHEKTVADRVLDEESARREHLVVSLTGAHAYGFPSPDSDLDLKSIHVAPTAMLLGLSPRQLNAERLEVVDGVEVDYSSNELAAVLQGLLQGNGNYLERILGAITLRASADLESLQPLAREVLSRRVFRHYNGFAHGQLREWEKSGFRSAKKLLYVLRTTLTGTHLLRTGVVETDVTELLDAHGFSEARELVEQKRRGEKSELPEALSEAWRARVARSFEVLDAALAASVLPEAPPSRAVDALEAWMLELRRRRF
;
A
#
# COMPACT_ATOMS: atom_id res chain seq x y z
N MET A 1 -3.19 1.10 17.68
CA MET A 1 -2.61 -0.25 17.50
C MET A 1 -2.75 -0.58 16.02
N LYS A 2 -1.61 -0.69 15.30
CA LYS A 2 -1.57 -0.94 13.85
C LYS A 2 -2.25 -2.28 13.54
N GLY A 3 -3.04 -2.33 12.47
CA GLY A 3 -3.67 -3.58 12.00
C GLY A 3 -4.62 -4.27 12.96
N THR A 4 -5.19 -3.55 13.92
CA THR A 4 -6.22 -4.12 14.80
C THR A 4 -7.55 -4.14 14.09
N LEU A 5 -8.09 -5.34 13.93
CA LEU A 5 -9.48 -5.59 13.53
C LEU A 5 -10.25 -6.03 14.78
N THR A 6 -11.50 -5.59 14.89
CA THR A 6 -12.48 -6.13 15.82
C THR A 6 -12.80 -7.59 15.48
N GLU A 7 -13.34 -8.36 16.43
CA GLU A 7 -13.74 -9.75 16.16
C GLU A 7 -14.80 -9.86 15.05
N HIS A 8 -15.69 -8.86 14.94
CA HIS A 8 -16.68 -8.76 13.87
C HIS A 8 -16.01 -8.57 12.51
N GLU A 9 -15.10 -7.59 12.38
CA GLU A 9 -14.35 -7.35 11.15
C GLU A 9 -13.49 -8.55 10.75
N LYS A 10 -12.86 -9.24 11.71
CA LYS A 10 -12.10 -10.47 11.43
C LYS A 10 -12.99 -11.56 10.83
N THR A 11 -14.16 -11.77 11.42
CA THR A 11 -15.13 -12.77 10.95
C THR A 11 -15.61 -12.45 9.52
N VAL A 12 -15.91 -11.17 9.25
CA VAL A 12 -16.30 -10.72 7.91
C VAL A 12 -15.14 -10.89 6.93
N ALA A 13 -13.93 -10.46 7.29
CA ALA A 13 -12.74 -10.60 6.46
C ALA A 13 -12.48 -12.08 6.12
N ASP A 14 -12.53 -12.98 7.10
CA ASP A 14 -12.30 -14.41 6.87
C ASP A 14 -13.33 -15.02 5.94
N ARG A 15 -14.62 -14.68 6.09
CA ARG A 15 -15.67 -15.16 5.19
C ARG A 15 -15.41 -14.73 3.74
N VAL A 16 -15.13 -13.44 3.52
CA VAL A 16 -14.83 -12.93 2.17
C VAL A 16 -13.58 -13.60 1.62
N LEU A 17 -12.53 -13.73 2.42
CA LEU A 17 -11.28 -14.32 1.97
C LEU A 17 -11.38 -15.82 1.71
N ASP A 18 -12.24 -16.56 2.39
CA ASP A 18 -12.52 -17.97 2.10
C ASP A 18 -13.20 -18.13 0.73
N GLU A 19 -14.22 -17.31 0.44
CA GLU A 19 -14.88 -17.29 -0.86
C GLU A 19 -13.92 -16.93 -2.00
N GLU A 20 -13.06 -15.93 -1.78
CA GLU A 20 -12.06 -15.54 -2.78
C GLU A 20 -10.95 -16.59 -2.92
N SER A 21 -10.54 -17.25 -1.83
CA SER A 21 -9.51 -18.31 -1.86
C SER A 21 -10.01 -19.60 -2.54
N ALA A 22 -11.33 -19.82 -2.58
CA ALA A 22 -11.92 -20.89 -3.38
C ALA A 22 -11.85 -20.62 -4.90
N ARG A 23 -11.63 -19.37 -5.30
CA ARG A 23 -11.59 -18.94 -6.71
C ARG A 23 -10.17 -18.73 -7.24
N ARG A 24 -9.20 -18.44 -6.35
CA ARG A 24 -7.82 -18.17 -6.75
C ARG A 24 -6.82 -18.51 -5.66
N GLU A 25 -5.62 -18.84 -6.10
CA GLU A 25 -4.49 -19.12 -5.22
C GLU A 25 -3.81 -17.81 -4.79
N HIS A 26 -4.05 -17.37 -3.56
CA HIS A 26 -3.40 -16.19 -3.01
C HIS A 26 -1.94 -16.46 -2.66
N LEU A 27 -1.04 -15.62 -3.18
CA LEU A 27 0.33 -15.52 -2.68
C LEU A 27 0.34 -14.75 -1.35
N VAL A 28 -0.38 -13.63 -1.31
CA VAL A 28 -0.57 -12.82 -0.11
C VAL A 28 -1.91 -12.09 -0.15
N VAL A 29 -2.51 -11.92 1.02
CA VAL A 29 -3.61 -11.01 1.28
C VAL A 29 -3.18 -10.08 2.40
N SER A 30 -3.21 -8.79 2.12
CA SER A 30 -2.78 -7.74 3.01
C SER A 30 -3.94 -6.84 3.39
N LEU A 31 -4.05 -6.52 4.68
CA LEU A 31 -4.85 -5.41 5.15
C LEU A 31 -4.08 -4.11 4.89
N THR A 32 -4.70 -3.19 4.15
CA THR A 32 -4.11 -1.89 3.79
C THR A 32 -4.99 -0.74 4.31
N GLY A 33 -4.92 0.43 3.68
CA GLY A 33 -5.79 1.54 4.05
C GLY A 33 -5.53 2.08 5.45
N ALA A 34 -6.57 2.66 6.06
CA ALA A 34 -6.47 3.32 7.35
C ALA A 34 -5.88 2.42 8.47
N HIS A 35 -6.17 1.12 8.43
CA HIS A 35 -5.64 0.13 9.39
C HIS A 35 -4.12 -0.08 9.26
N ALA A 36 -3.58 -0.01 8.04
CA ALA A 36 -2.14 -0.11 7.78
C ALA A 36 -1.39 1.21 7.87
N TYR A 37 -2.10 2.33 7.67
CA TYR A 37 -1.50 3.66 7.65
C TYR A 37 -1.49 4.37 9.01
N GLY A 38 -1.99 3.73 10.07
CA GLY A 38 -1.86 4.19 11.46
C GLY A 38 -3.02 5.04 12.00
N PHE A 39 -4.05 5.24 11.18
CA PHE A 39 -5.20 6.06 11.50
C PHE A 39 -6.53 5.35 11.21
N PRO A 40 -6.81 4.14 11.73
CA PRO A 40 -8.16 3.56 11.64
C PRO A 40 -9.15 4.39 12.47
N SER A 41 -10.40 4.44 12.03
CA SER A 41 -11.55 4.94 12.79
C SER A 41 -12.60 3.81 12.88
N PRO A 42 -13.59 3.89 13.77
CA PRO A 42 -14.58 2.82 13.97
C PRO A 42 -15.40 2.46 12.71
N ASP A 43 -15.41 3.35 11.73
CA ASP A 43 -16.13 3.30 10.47
C ASP A 43 -15.18 3.16 9.25
N SER A 44 -13.95 2.65 9.46
CA SER A 44 -13.01 2.42 8.36
C SER A 44 -13.33 1.16 7.57
N ASP A 45 -13.17 1.25 6.25
CA ASP A 45 -13.36 0.13 5.32
C ASP A 45 -12.26 -0.94 5.50
N LEU A 46 -12.60 -2.19 5.17
CA LEU A 46 -11.64 -3.28 5.06
C LEU A 46 -11.00 -3.29 3.68
N ASP A 47 -9.87 -2.61 3.55
CA ASP A 47 -9.03 -2.60 2.36
C ASP A 47 -8.20 -3.91 2.25
N LEU A 48 -8.78 -4.94 1.63
CA LEU A 48 -8.15 -6.27 1.45
C LEU A 48 -7.43 -6.34 0.10
N LYS A 49 -6.13 -6.07 0.07
CA LYS A 49 -5.35 -6.02 -1.17
C LYS A 49 -4.46 -7.24 -1.30
N SER A 50 -4.60 -7.94 -2.43
CA SER A 50 -4.03 -9.27 -2.64
C SER A 50 -3.13 -9.34 -3.87
N ILE A 51 -2.24 -10.33 -3.85
CA ILE A 51 -1.51 -10.84 -5.01
C ILE A 51 -1.86 -12.32 -5.13
N HIS A 52 -2.23 -12.76 -6.33
CA HIS A 52 -2.54 -14.17 -6.60
C HIS A 52 -1.67 -14.72 -7.73
N VAL A 53 -1.57 -16.04 -7.77
CA VAL A 53 -0.87 -16.78 -8.82
C VAL A 53 -1.90 -17.46 -9.71
N ALA A 54 -2.04 -16.98 -10.93
CA ALA A 54 -2.84 -17.66 -11.94
C ALA A 54 -2.21 -19.01 -12.34
N PRO A 55 -3.00 -20.08 -12.57
CA PRO A 55 -2.51 -21.31 -13.20
C PRO A 55 -1.76 -21.01 -14.50
N THR A 56 -0.59 -21.63 -14.72
CA THR A 56 0.26 -21.28 -15.86
C THR A 56 -0.42 -21.58 -17.19
N ALA A 57 -1.16 -22.70 -17.27
CA ALA A 57 -1.96 -23.03 -18.46
C ALA A 57 -2.99 -21.95 -18.82
N MET A 58 -3.49 -21.19 -17.84
CA MET A 58 -4.44 -20.11 -18.06
C MET A 58 -3.80 -18.90 -18.77
N LEU A 59 -2.52 -18.64 -18.51
CA LEU A 59 -1.75 -17.53 -19.10
C LEU A 59 -1.30 -17.81 -20.54
N LEU A 60 -1.16 -19.09 -20.89
CA LEU A 60 -0.69 -19.54 -22.19
C LEU A 60 -1.85 -19.95 -23.13
N GLY A 61 -3.09 -19.86 -22.66
CA GLY A 61 -4.28 -20.14 -23.46
C GLY A 61 -4.55 -19.07 -24.52
N LEU A 62 -5.23 -19.47 -25.59
CA LEU A 62 -5.57 -18.57 -26.72
C LEU A 62 -6.71 -17.58 -26.41
N SER A 63 -7.50 -17.85 -25.37
CA SER A 63 -8.62 -16.99 -24.99
C SER A 63 -8.15 -15.94 -23.97
N PRO A 64 -8.38 -14.64 -24.23
CA PRO A 64 -8.15 -13.59 -23.25
C PRO A 64 -8.92 -13.88 -21.96
N ARG A 65 -8.27 -13.69 -20.82
CA ARG A 65 -8.89 -13.85 -19.51
C ARG A 65 -8.63 -12.62 -18.66
N GLN A 66 -9.65 -12.17 -17.95
CA GLN A 66 -9.48 -11.17 -16.92
C GLN A 66 -8.77 -11.84 -15.74
N LEU A 67 -7.53 -11.42 -15.49
CA LEU A 67 -6.70 -12.00 -14.43
C LEU A 67 -6.92 -11.29 -13.09
N ASN A 68 -7.14 -9.99 -13.10
CA ASN A 68 -7.40 -9.22 -11.88
C ASN A 68 -8.83 -9.42 -11.39
N ALA A 69 -9.00 -9.43 -10.06
CA ALA A 69 -10.28 -9.51 -9.41
C ALA A 69 -10.51 -8.31 -8.50
N GLU A 70 -11.73 -7.80 -8.46
CA GLU A 70 -12.16 -6.69 -7.62
C GLU A 70 -13.53 -7.03 -7.04
N ARG A 71 -13.76 -6.65 -5.79
CA ARG A 71 -15.01 -6.85 -5.05
C ARG A 71 -15.16 -5.70 -4.06
N LEU A 72 -16.20 -4.90 -4.27
CA LEU A 72 -16.59 -3.82 -3.37
C LEU A 72 -18.02 -4.08 -2.91
N GLU A 73 -18.19 -4.41 -1.64
CA GLU A 73 -19.50 -4.73 -1.08
C GLU A 73 -19.57 -4.50 0.42
N VAL A 74 -20.79 -4.37 0.94
CA VAL A 74 -21.06 -4.29 2.37
C VAL A 74 -21.51 -5.66 2.88
N VAL A 75 -20.79 -6.18 3.86
CA VAL A 75 -20.92 -7.55 4.38
C VAL A 75 -21.14 -7.46 5.88
N ASP A 76 -22.34 -7.81 6.34
CA ASP A 76 -22.75 -7.69 7.75
C ASP A 76 -22.44 -6.29 8.34
N GLY A 77 -22.69 -5.24 7.54
CA GLY A 77 -22.48 -3.85 7.93
C GLY A 77 -21.04 -3.34 7.83
N VAL A 78 -20.10 -4.16 7.33
CA VAL A 78 -18.70 -3.77 7.10
C VAL A 78 -18.46 -3.58 5.61
N GLU A 79 -17.95 -2.42 5.20
CA GLU A 79 -17.53 -2.18 3.81
C GLU A 79 -16.21 -2.90 3.53
N VAL A 80 -16.19 -3.76 2.50
CA VAL A 80 -15.01 -4.53 2.10
C VAL A 80 -14.62 -4.14 0.69
N ASP A 81 -13.40 -3.61 0.55
CA ASP A 81 -12.76 -3.31 -0.73
C ASP A 81 -11.62 -4.31 -0.98
N TYR A 82 -12.00 -5.43 -1.59
CA TYR A 82 -11.08 -6.46 -2.01
C TYR A 82 -10.59 -6.22 -3.44
N SER A 83 -9.28 -6.34 -3.65
CA SER A 83 -8.71 -6.45 -4.99
C SER A 83 -7.55 -7.44 -5.01
N SER A 84 -7.36 -8.12 -6.14
CA SER A 84 -6.26 -9.04 -6.35
C SER A 84 -5.64 -8.87 -7.72
N ASN A 85 -4.31 -8.73 -7.72
CA ASN A 85 -3.53 -8.59 -8.93
C ASN A 85 -2.74 -9.86 -9.22
N GLU A 86 -2.67 -10.20 -10.49
CA GLU A 86 -1.89 -11.34 -10.95
C GLU A 86 -0.39 -11.06 -10.76
N LEU A 87 0.34 -12.06 -10.26
CA LEU A 87 1.75 -11.96 -9.89
C LEU A 87 2.65 -11.32 -10.95
N ALA A 88 2.54 -11.66 -12.23
CA ALA A 88 3.44 -11.14 -13.26
C ALA A 88 3.30 -9.62 -13.41
N ALA A 89 2.08 -9.09 -13.38
CA ALA A 89 1.83 -7.65 -13.41
C ALA A 89 2.38 -6.95 -12.16
N VAL A 90 2.28 -7.62 -11.01
CA VAL A 90 2.84 -7.13 -9.74
C VAL A 90 4.36 -7.03 -9.83
N LEU A 91 5.05 -8.10 -10.26
CA LEU A 91 6.51 -8.13 -10.38
C LEU A 91 7.03 -7.09 -11.39
N GLN A 92 6.36 -6.96 -12.54
CA GLN A 92 6.66 -5.88 -13.49
C GLN A 92 6.49 -4.49 -12.85
N GLY A 93 5.44 -4.31 -12.05
CA GLY A 93 5.24 -3.08 -11.30
C GLY A 93 6.33 -2.80 -10.25
N LEU A 94 6.89 -3.84 -9.60
CA LEU A 94 8.03 -3.66 -8.68
C LEU A 94 9.24 -3.06 -9.41
N LEU A 95 9.53 -3.54 -10.63
CA LEU A 95 10.64 -3.03 -11.45
C LEU A 95 10.44 -1.56 -11.87
N GLN A 96 9.19 -1.08 -11.89
CA GLN A 96 8.82 0.31 -12.14
C GLN A 96 8.68 1.15 -10.85
N GLY A 97 8.91 0.56 -9.68
CA GLY A 97 8.78 1.25 -8.39
C GLY A 97 7.33 1.47 -7.94
N ASN A 98 6.40 0.58 -8.30
CA ASN A 98 5.01 0.69 -7.86
C ASN A 98 4.89 0.43 -6.34
N GLY A 99 4.68 1.51 -5.58
CA GLY A 99 4.57 1.48 -4.12
C GLY A 99 3.42 0.61 -3.61
N ASN A 100 2.27 0.61 -4.27
CA ASN A 100 1.14 -0.25 -3.86
C ASN A 100 1.50 -1.74 -3.85
N TYR A 101 2.30 -2.20 -4.81
CA TYR A 101 2.76 -3.59 -4.87
C TYR A 101 3.89 -3.88 -3.89
N LEU A 102 4.82 -2.93 -3.72
CA LEU A 102 5.87 -3.03 -2.71
C LEU A 102 5.28 -3.13 -1.30
N GLU A 103 4.29 -2.29 -0.99
CA GLU A 103 3.62 -2.29 0.32
C GLU A 103 2.93 -3.63 0.59
N ARG A 104 2.25 -4.25 -0.38
CA ARG A 104 1.64 -5.58 -0.20
C ARG A 104 2.66 -6.69 0.09
N ILE A 105 3.85 -6.62 -0.47
CA ILE A 105 4.89 -7.65 -0.30
C ILE A 105 5.73 -7.41 0.95
N LEU A 106 6.08 -6.14 1.23
CA LEU A 106 7.10 -5.77 2.21
C LEU A 106 6.58 -4.98 3.42
N GLY A 107 5.47 -4.24 3.27
CA GLY A 107 5.05 -3.21 4.24
C GLY A 107 3.71 -3.44 4.94
N ALA A 108 2.89 -4.36 4.45
CA ALA A 108 1.49 -4.46 4.87
C ALA A 108 1.26 -5.49 5.99
N ILE A 109 0.15 -5.29 6.73
CA ILE A 109 -0.34 -6.26 7.70
C ILE A 109 -0.85 -7.47 6.94
N THR A 110 -0.09 -8.56 6.99
CA THR A 110 -0.42 -9.79 6.26
C THR A 110 -1.51 -10.55 7.00
N LEU A 111 -2.64 -10.79 6.34
CA LEU A 111 -3.75 -11.60 6.87
C LEU A 111 -3.62 -13.06 6.44
N ARG A 112 -3.24 -13.29 5.18
CA ARG A 112 -2.99 -14.64 4.63
C ARG A 112 -1.76 -14.60 3.75
N ALA A 113 -0.94 -15.64 3.78
CA ALA A 113 0.21 -15.79 2.90
C ALA A 113 0.45 -17.25 2.56
N SER A 114 0.95 -17.52 1.35
CA SER A 114 1.54 -18.81 1.01
C SER A 114 3.02 -18.85 1.39
N ALA A 115 3.59 -20.06 1.44
CA ALA A 115 5.02 -20.26 1.72
C ALA A 115 5.93 -19.59 0.68
N ASP A 116 5.45 -19.38 -0.56
CA ASP A 116 6.23 -18.74 -1.61
C ASP A 116 6.53 -17.25 -1.31
N LEU A 117 5.71 -16.57 -0.50
CA LEU A 117 5.92 -15.16 -0.15
C LEU A 117 7.28 -14.93 0.52
N GLU A 118 7.68 -15.82 1.43
CA GLU A 118 8.95 -15.72 2.16
C GLU A 118 10.14 -15.71 1.20
N SER A 119 10.09 -16.52 0.14
CA SER A 119 11.13 -16.56 -0.89
C SER A 119 11.11 -15.35 -1.84
N LEU A 120 9.96 -14.69 -2.00
CA LEU A 120 9.83 -13.48 -2.84
C LEU A 120 10.36 -12.22 -2.14
N GLN A 121 10.15 -12.09 -0.83
CA GLN A 121 10.46 -10.85 -0.10
C GLN A 121 11.93 -10.39 -0.22
N PRO A 122 12.95 -11.27 -0.11
CA PRO A 122 14.34 -10.88 -0.35
C PRO A 122 14.56 -10.34 -1.78
N LEU A 123 13.98 -10.98 -2.79
CA LEU A 123 14.09 -10.56 -4.18
C LEU A 123 13.42 -9.20 -4.42
N ALA A 124 12.24 -8.98 -3.80
CA ALA A 124 11.54 -7.70 -3.84
C ALA A 124 12.37 -6.55 -3.23
N ARG A 125 13.16 -6.82 -2.17
CA ARG A 125 14.10 -5.83 -1.59
C ARG A 125 15.27 -5.54 -2.53
N GLU A 126 15.80 -6.56 -3.21
CA GLU A 126 16.93 -6.38 -4.13
C GLU A 126 16.59 -5.57 -5.39
N VAL A 127 15.33 -5.54 -5.80
CA VAL A 127 14.86 -4.74 -6.94
C VAL A 127 14.39 -3.32 -6.57
N LEU A 128 14.49 -2.92 -5.30
CA LEU A 128 14.20 -1.55 -4.90
C LEU A 128 15.13 -0.55 -5.61
N SER A 129 14.57 0.57 -6.03
CA SER A 129 15.30 1.63 -6.74
C SER A 129 14.64 2.98 -6.55
N ARG A 130 15.33 4.05 -6.93
CA ARG A 130 14.80 5.43 -6.90
C ARG A 130 13.55 5.62 -7.75
N ARG A 131 13.20 4.66 -8.62
CA ARG A 131 11.94 4.67 -9.38
C ARG A 131 10.70 4.77 -8.48
N VAL A 132 10.78 4.31 -7.22
CA VAL A 132 9.69 4.45 -6.23
C VAL A 132 9.24 5.89 -6.02
N PHE A 133 10.15 6.85 -6.19
CA PHE A 133 9.85 8.27 -6.07
C PHE A 133 8.67 8.69 -6.96
N ARG A 134 8.63 8.22 -8.22
CA ARG A 134 7.57 8.61 -9.16
C ARG A 134 6.20 8.18 -8.67
N HIS A 135 6.10 6.99 -8.10
CA HIS A 135 4.86 6.47 -7.54
C HIS A 135 4.42 7.30 -6.34
N TYR A 136 5.28 7.44 -5.32
CA TYR A 136 4.93 8.17 -4.10
C TYR A 136 4.64 9.64 -4.36
N ASN A 137 5.46 10.32 -5.18
CA ASN A 137 5.24 11.71 -5.53
C ASN A 137 3.93 11.90 -6.32
N GLY A 138 3.71 11.07 -7.35
CA GLY A 138 2.50 11.12 -8.16
C GLY A 138 1.24 10.85 -7.35
N PHE A 139 1.28 9.86 -6.45
CA PHE A 139 0.15 9.53 -5.59
C PHE A 139 -0.12 10.62 -4.55
N ALA A 140 0.92 11.17 -3.92
CA ALA A 140 0.79 12.28 -2.98
C ALA A 140 0.15 13.53 -3.64
N HIS A 141 0.55 13.87 -4.87
CA HIS A 141 -0.10 14.96 -5.61
C HIS A 141 -1.57 14.65 -5.93
N GLY A 142 -1.91 13.38 -6.22
CA GLY A 142 -3.30 12.95 -6.35
C GLY A 142 -4.11 13.21 -5.08
N GLN A 143 -3.57 12.81 -3.93
CA GLN A 143 -4.21 13.02 -2.64
C GLN A 143 -4.32 14.50 -2.26
N LEU A 144 -3.33 15.31 -2.63
CA LEU A 144 -3.37 16.76 -2.43
C LEU A 144 -4.53 17.40 -3.20
N ARG A 145 -4.70 17.04 -4.47
CA ARG A 145 -5.86 17.49 -5.27
C ARG A 145 -7.19 17.05 -4.68
N GLU A 146 -7.26 15.84 -4.13
CA GLU A 146 -8.47 15.38 -3.46
C GLU A 146 -8.76 16.17 -2.17
N TRP A 147 -7.73 16.54 -1.42
CA TRP A 147 -7.87 17.40 -0.24
C TRP A 147 -8.33 18.81 -0.61
N GLU A 148 -7.76 19.39 -1.68
CA GLU A 148 -8.20 20.67 -2.26
C GLU A 148 -9.69 20.65 -2.66
N LYS A 149 -10.12 19.60 -3.38
CA LYS A 149 -11.53 19.42 -3.76
C LYS A 149 -12.47 19.29 -2.56
N SER A 150 -11.97 18.83 -1.41
CA SER A 150 -12.75 18.80 -0.16
C SER A 150 -12.81 20.16 0.56
N GLY A 151 -12.31 21.23 -0.05
CA GLY A 151 -12.19 22.54 0.60
C GLY A 151 -11.18 22.54 1.75
N PHE A 152 -10.18 21.65 1.71
CA PHE A 152 -9.19 21.44 2.77
C PHE A 152 -9.75 20.92 4.11
N ARG A 153 -10.98 20.39 4.13
CA ARG A 153 -11.65 20.00 5.39
C ARG A 153 -11.44 18.55 5.80
N SER A 154 -10.91 17.68 4.92
CA SER A 154 -10.80 16.24 5.26
C SER A 154 -9.47 15.89 5.92
N ALA A 155 -9.53 15.45 7.18
CA ALA A 155 -8.36 14.92 7.90
C ALA A 155 -7.79 13.66 7.23
N LYS A 156 -8.66 12.74 6.79
CA LYS A 156 -8.29 11.51 6.05
C LYS A 156 -7.45 11.87 4.81
N LYS A 157 -7.95 12.77 3.96
CA LYS A 157 -7.24 13.14 2.72
C LYS A 157 -5.88 13.80 2.99
N LEU A 158 -5.78 14.68 3.98
CA LEU A 158 -4.49 15.27 4.38
C LEU A 158 -3.52 14.20 4.93
N LEU A 159 -3.98 13.30 5.78
CA LEU A 159 -3.17 12.16 6.27
C LEU A 159 -2.71 11.27 5.11
N TYR A 160 -3.51 11.11 4.06
CA TYR A 160 -3.12 10.39 2.85
C TYR A 160 -2.00 11.10 2.07
N VAL A 161 -1.94 12.43 2.07
CA VAL A 161 -0.79 13.18 1.52
C VAL A 161 0.46 12.91 2.35
N LEU A 162 0.37 13.06 3.67
CA LEU A 162 1.50 12.88 4.58
C LEU A 162 2.01 11.44 4.57
N ARG A 163 1.12 10.44 4.67
CA ARG A 163 1.55 9.03 4.66
C ARG A 163 2.27 8.67 3.39
N THR A 164 1.84 9.21 2.24
CA THR A 164 2.44 8.86 0.95
C THR A 164 3.82 9.50 0.79
N THR A 165 3.95 10.79 1.12
CA THR A 165 5.23 11.50 1.07
C THR A 165 6.24 10.95 2.07
N LEU A 166 5.80 10.65 3.30
CA LEU A 166 6.67 10.13 4.35
C LEU A 166 7.07 8.67 4.11
N THR A 167 6.18 7.81 3.61
CA THR A 167 6.53 6.44 3.22
C THR A 167 7.60 6.45 2.12
N GLY A 168 7.41 7.27 1.08
CA GLY A 168 8.40 7.42 0.01
C GLY A 168 9.74 7.99 0.51
N THR A 169 9.69 8.98 1.41
CA THR A 169 10.87 9.57 2.06
C THR A 169 11.66 8.52 2.82
N HIS A 170 10.96 7.75 3.67
CA HIS A 170 11.57 6.71 4.49
C HIS A 170 12.23 5.66 3.60
N LEU A 171 11.48 5.12 2.63
CA LEU A 171 11.97 4.11 1.71
C LEU A 171 13.21 4.56 0.93
N LEU A 172 13.22 5.79 0.41
CA LEU A 172 14.36 6.33 -0.33
C LEU A 172 15.61 6.47 0.56
N ARG A 173 15.45 6.80 1.84
CA ARG A 173 16.55 7.02 2.79
C ARG A 173 17.07 5.73 3.43
N THR A 174 16.21 4.74 3.65
CA THR A 174 16.56 3.56 4.46
C THR A 174 16.51 2.24 3.67
N GLY A 175 15.82 2.22 2.53
CA GLY A 175 15.51 0.97 1.82
C GLY A 175 14.46 0.11 2.52
N VAL A 176 13.79 0.62 3.56
CA VAL A 176 12.74 -0.07 4.31
C VAL A 176 11.38 0.51 3.97
N VAL A 177 10.37 -0.36 3.81
CA VAL A 177 8.97 0.07 3.63
C VAL A 177 8.31 0.16 4.99
N GLU A 178 7.85 1.36 5.36
CA GLU A 178 6.96 1.59 6.51
C GLU A 178 5.75 2.38 6.02
N THR A 179 4.55 1.84 6.27
CA THR A 179 3.30 2.39 5.76
C THR A 179 2.52 3.21 6.77
N ASP A 180 2.79 2.97 8.06
CA ASP A 180 2.16 3.62 9.20
C ASP A 180 2.74 5.03 9.36
N VAL A 181 1.91 6.04 9.09
CA VAL A 181 2.37 7.43 9.15
C VAL A 181 2.81 7.81 10.55
N THR A 182 2.23 7.20 11.59
CA THR A 182 2.47 7.55 13.00
C THR A 182 3.87 7.17 13.48
N GLU A 183 4.48 6.16 12.85
CA GLU A 183 5.87 5.73 13.04
C GLU A 183 6.85 6.66 12.29
N LEU A 184 6.36 7.40 11.30
CA LEU A 184 7.17 8.23 10.41
C LEU A 184 7.17 9.72 10.79
N LEU A 185 6.17 10.18 11.57
CA LEU A 185 5.99 11.60 11.89
C LEU A 185 7.24 12.21 12.53
N ASP A 186 7.70 11.65 13.65
CA ASP A 186 8.79 12.26 14.42
C ASP A 186 10.12 12.18 13.67
N ALA A 187 10.41 11.01 13.07
CA ALA A 187 11.65 10.76 12.31
C ALA A 187 11.81 11.69 11.10
N HIS A 188 10.72 12.24 10.59
CA HIS A 188 10.72 13.15 9.44
C HIS A 188 10.27 14.58 9.80
N GLY A 189 10.07 14.88 11.08
CA GLY A 189 9.81 16.22 11.60
C GLY A 189 8.39 16.74 11.36
N PHE A 190 7.39 15.85 11.45
CA PHE A 190 5.95 16.13 11.32
C PHE A 190 5.17 15.68 12.57
N SER A 191 5.79 15.75 13.76
CA SER A 191 5.17 15.36 15.04
C SER A 191 3.82 16.04 15.29
N GLU A 192 3.63 17.27 14.80
CA GLU A 192 2.37 18.01 14.89
C GLU A 192 1.20 17.32 14.17
N ALA A 193 1.47 16.43 13.20
CA ALA A 193 0.43 15.69 12.49
C ALA A 193 -0.26 14.64 13.36
N ARG A 194 0.24 14.37 14.58
CA ARG A 194 -0.47 13.54 15.56
C ARG A 194 -1.86 14.09 15.86
N GLU A 195 -2.03 15.41 15.85
CA GLU A 195 -3.35 16.02 16.01
C GLU A 195 -4.32 15.61 14.89
N LEU A 196 -3.84 15.51 13.64
CA LEU A 196 -4.67 15.05 12.51
C LEU A 196 -5.14 13.60 12.69
N VAL A 197 -4.27 12.74 13.23
CA VAL A 197 -4.58 11.34 13.53
C VAL A 197 -5.68 11.27 14.60
N GLU A 198 -5.56 12.07 15.66
CA GLU A 198 -6.57 12.16 16.72
C GLU A 198 -7.90 12.73 16.20
N GLN A 199 -7.87 13.72 15.31
CA GLN A 199 -9.08 14.22 14.65
C GLN A 199 -9.75 13.14 13.82
N LYS A 200 -8.99 12.39 13.01
CA LYS A 200 -9.53 11.32 12.17
C LYS A 200 -10.15 10.20 13.02
N ARG A 201 -9.53 9.84 14.15
CA ARG A 201 -10.02 8.79 15.05
C ARG A 201 -11.40 9.06 15.64
N ARG A 202 -11.87 10.32 15.64
CA ARG A 202 -13.23 10.68 16.07
C ARG A 202 -14.33 10.21 15.10
N GLY A 203 -13.98 9.87 13.85
CA GLY A 203 -14.88 9.30 12.83
C GLY A 203 -14.51 9.78 11.43
N GLU A 204 -14.83 9.02 10.39
CA GLU A 204 -14.43 9.33 9.00
C GLU A 204 -14.97 10.67 8.49
N LYS A 205 -16.14 11.11 8.98
CA LYS A 205 -16.81 12.35 8.59
C LYS A 205 -16.38 13.57 9.41
N SER A 206 -15.41 13.43 10.31
CA SER A 206 -14.95 14.54 11.13
C SER A 206 -14.18 15.55 10.26
N GLU A 207 -14.75 16.76 10.10
CA GLU A 207 -14.09 17.86 9.41
C GLU A 207 -12.94 18.42 10.26
N LEU A 208 -11.88 18.86 9.58
CA LEU A 208 -10.78 19.59 10.20
C LEU A 208 -11.30 20.95 10.68
N PRO A 209 -11.01 21.32 11.95
CA PRO A 209 -11.24 22.69 12.40
C PRO A 209 -10.52 23.69 11.49
N GLU A 210 -11.16 24.83 11.21
CA GLU A 210 -10.63 25.84 10.27
C GLU A 210 -9.19 26.25 10.59
N ALA A 211 -8.90 26.53 11.87
CA ALA A 211 -7.55 26.89 12.32
C ALA A 211 -6.50 25.81 12.01
N LEU A 212 -6.88 24.52 12.13
CA LEU A 212 -5.99 23.40 11.82
C LEU A 212 -5.82 23.24 10.30
N SER A 213 -6.89 23.43 9.53
CA SER A 213 -6.86 23.46 8.06
C SER A 213 -5.91 24.54 7.54
N GLU A 214 -6.06 25.79 8.02
CA GLU A 214 -5.18 26.91 7.66
C GLU A 214 -3.70 26.63 7.97
N ALA A 215 -3.42 26.11 9.17
CA ALA A 215 -2.06 25.75 9.58
C ALA A 215 -1.45 24.70 8.64
N TRP A 216 -2.21 23.69 8.23
CA TRP A 216 -1.72 22.61 7.37
C TRP A 216 -1.60 23.01 5.91
N ARG A 217 -2.44 23.92 5.41
CA ARG A 217 -2.28 24.48 4.06
C ARG A 217 -0.92 25.16 3.89
N ALA A 218 -0.40 25.78 4.95
CA ALA A 218 0.94 26.37 4.96
C ALA A 218 2.08 25.36 5.14
N ARG A 219 1.81 24.14 5.62
CA ARG A 219 2.84 23.14 5.99
C ARG A 219 2.94 21.94 5.06
N VAL A 220 1.85 21.57 4.37
CA VAL A 220 1.80 20.33 3.58
C VAL A 220 2.86 20.30 2.47
N ALA A 221 3.21 21.46 1.90
CA ALA A 221 4.25 21.57 0.87
C ALA A 221 5.61 21.04 1.33
N ARG A 222 5.95 21.24 2.62
CA ARG A 222 7.19 20.72 3.22
C ARG A 222 7.30 19.19 3.10
N SER A 223 6.18 18.47 3.10
CA SER A 223 6.21 17.01 2.95
C SER A 223 6.71 16.55 1.58
N PHE A 224 6.44 17.34 0.53
CA PHE A 224 6.99 17.12 -0.82
C PHE A 224 8.47 17.51 -0.89
N GLU A 225 8.86 18.63 -0.30
CA GLU A 225 10.27 19.06 -0.23
C GLU A 225 11.15 18.01 0.47
N VAL A 226 10.63 17.39 1.54
CA VAL A 226 11.32 16.31 2.26
C VAL A 226 11.46 15.04 1.40
N LEU A 227 10.44 14.71 0.59
CA LEU A 227 10.47 13.60 -0.37
C LEU A 227 11.49 13.86 -1.50
N ASP A 228 11.51 15.08 -2.05
CA ASP A 228 12.47 15.49 -3.09
C ASP A 228 13.92 15.43 -2.57
N ALA A 229 14.15 15.95 -1.35
CA ALA A 229 15.45 15.86 -0.70
C ALA A 229 15.87 14.39 -0.44
N ALA A 230 14.91 13.51 -0.13
CA ALA A 230 15.17 12.08 0.03
C ALA A 230 15.58 11.39 -1.27
N LEU A 231 15.03 11.79 -2.42
CA LEU A 231 15.48 11.29 -3.72
C LEU A 231 16.95 11.63 -3.97
N ALA A 232 17.34 12.88 -3.70
CA ALA A 232 18.73 13.34 -3.87
C ALA A 232 19.71 12.60 -2.95
N ALA A 233 19.30 12.31 -1.71
CA ALA A 233 20.10 11.62 -0.70
C ALA A 233 19.87 10.09 -0.66
N SER A 234 19.22 9.51 -1.67
CA SER A 234 18.73 8.13 -1.58
C SER A 234 19.84 7.10 -1.53
N VAL A 235 19.68 6.10 -0.65
CA VAL A 235 20.53 4.89 -0.57
C VAL A 235 20.23 3.88 -1.67
N LEU A 236 19.09 4.02 -2.34
CA LEU A 236 18.66 3.11 -3.39
C LEU A 236 19.38 3.42 -4.72
N PRO A 237 19.63 2.40 -5.56
CA PRO A 237 20.18 2.61 -6.90
C PRO A 237 19.17 3.32 -7.80
N GLU A 238 19.63 3.93 -8.90
CA GLU A 238 18.75 4.63 -9.85
C GLU A 238 17.70 3.70 -10.49
N ALA A 239 18.10 2.46 -10.78
CA ALA A 239 17.26 1.40 -11.34
C ALA A 239 17.58 0.06 -10.64
N PRO A 240 16.67 -0.93 -10.72
CA PRO A 240 16.93 -2.27 -10.21
C PRO A 240 18.19 -2.86 -10.86
N PRO A 241 19.15 -3.44 -10.10
CA PRO A 241 20.33 -4.07 -10.67
C PRO A 241 19.96 -5.24 -11.58
N SER A 242 20.59 -5.40 -12.75
CA SER A 242 20.27 -6.47 -13.71
C SER A 242 20.25 -7.86 -13.07
N ARG A 243 21.27 -8.18 -12.23
CA ARG A 243 21.33 -9.45 -11.49
C ARG A 243 20.11 -9.72 -10.61
N ALA A 244 19.51 -8.67 -10.03
CA ALA A 244 18.33 -8.80 -9.16
C ALA A 244 17.06 -8.99 -10.00
N VAL A 245 16.99 -8.34 -11.17
CA VAL A 245 15.91 -8.55 -12.15
C VAL A 245 15.92 -9.99 -12.66
N ASP A 246 17.09 -10.50 -13.06
CA ASP A 246 17.26 -11.87 -13.55
C ASP A 246 16.87 -12.90 -12.47
N ALA A 247 17.25 -12.65 -11.21
CA ALA A 247 16.88 -13.50 -10.08
C ALA A 247 15.36 -13.51 -9.82
N LEU A 248 14.72 -12.33 -9.90
CA LEU A 248 13.26 -12.22 -9.74
C LEU A 248 12.52 -12.93 -10.89
N GLU A 249 13.00 -12.80 -12.11
CA GLU A 249 12.45 -13.50 -13.28
C GLU A 249 12.63 -15.02 -13.14
N ALA A 250 13.81 -15.49 -12.79
CA ALA A 250 14.08 -16.92 -12.58
C ALA A 250 13.17 -17.52 -11.50
N TRP A 251 12.97 -16.81 -10.39
CA TRP A 251 12.04 -17.20 -9.33
C TRP A 251 10.60 -17.31 -9.84
N MET A 252 10.13 -16.31 -10.61
CA MET A 252 8.79 -16.33 -11.18
C MET A 252 8.61 -17.52 -12.14
N LEU A 253 9.58 -17.75 -13.03
CA LEU A 253 9.51 -18.86 -13.99
C LEU A 253 9.46 -20.21 -13.28
N GLU A 254 10.24 -20.39 -12.22
CA GLU A 254 10.22 -21.61 -11.44
C GLU A 254 8.89 -21.82 -10.70
N LEU A 255 8.34 -20.75 -10.10
CA LEU A 255 7.00 -20.77 -9.51
C LEU A 255 5.93 -21.21 -10.50
N ARG A 256 6.02 -20.75 -11.75
CA ARG A 256 5.08 -21.10 -12.84
C ARG A 256 5.22 -22.54 -13.30
N ARG A 257 6.44 -23.08 -13.38
CA ARG A 257 6.66 -24.49 -13.75
C ARG A 257 6.00 -25.45 -12.76
N ARG A 258 6.04 -25.12 -11.47
CA ARG A 258 5.37 -25.91 -10.42
C ARG A 258 3.84 -25.87 -10.48
N ARG A 259 3.25 -24.93 -11.24
CA ARG A 259 1.81 -24.66 -11.34
C ARG A 259 1.27 -24.77 -12.77
N PHE A 260 1.94 -25.57 -13.60
CA PHE A 260 1.48 -25.88 -14.94
C PHE A 260 0.30 -26.85 -14.91
#